data_AF-A0A922WJL2-F1
#
_entry.id   AF-A0A922WJL2-F1
#
_cell.length_a   1.000
_cell.length_b   1.000
_cell.length_c   1.000
_cell.angle_alpha   90.00
_cell.angle_beta   90.00
_cell.angle_gamma   90.00
#
_symmetry.space_group_name_H-M   'P 1'
#
loop_
_entity.id
_entity.type
_entity.pdbx_description
1 polymer ?
#
loop_
_entity_poly.entity_id
_entity_poly.type
_entity_poly.pdbx_seq_one_letter_code
_entity_poly.pdbx_strand_id
1 'polypeptide(L)' 'MDGTRKDIDANAVAPEAPAWVTESLIAMTFKVWQPYYKNPLSRGDVIRMIISVGQLFRVVAQGRGYQGRGS' A
#
# COMPACT_ATOMS: atom_id res chain seq x y z
N MET A 1 21.30 -5.45 -19.00
CA MET A 1 20.43 -4.30 -18.69
C MET A 1 20.27 -4.27 -17.19
N ASP A 2 20.61 -3.12 -16.62
CA ASP A 2 20.96 -2.83 -15.23
C ASP A 2 19.90 -3.30 -14.20
N GLY A 3 20.39 -4.07 -13.23
CA GLY A 3 19.63 -4.73 -12.18
C GLY A 3 19.81 -4.04 -10.82
N THR A 4 19.47 -2.75 -10.75
CA THR A 4 19.48 -2.04 -9.46
C THR A 4 18.21 -1.20 -9.30
N ARG A 5 17.15 -1.78 -8.72
CA ARG A 5 16.14 -0.98 -8.01
C ARG A 5 16.79 -0.45 -6.73
N LYS A 6 17.52 0.67 -6.89
CA LYS A 6 17.93 1.55 -5.79
C LYS A 6 16.72 2.37 -5.37
N ASP A 7 15.94 1.91 -4.39
CA ASP A 7 14.97 2.78 -3.69
C ASP A 7 14.21 2.14 -2.53
N ILE A 8 14.24 0.82 -2.30
CA ILE A 8 13.65 0.28 -1.07
C ILE A 8 14.67 0.35 0.05
N ASP A 9 14.89 1.58 0.54
CA ASP A 9 15.59 1.84 1.78
C ASP A 9 14.87 1.10 2.92
N ALA A 10 15.47 0.01 3.39
CA ALA A 10 15.02 -0.75 4.54
C ALA A 10 15.02 0.09 5.85
N ASN A 11 15.60 1.30 5.81
CA ASN A 11 15.65 2.28 6.88
C ASN A 11 14.70 3.47 6.70
N ALA A 12 13.90 3.51 5.63
CA ALA A 12 12.90 4.55 5.47
C ALA A 12 11.83 4.37 6.55
N VAL A 13 11.91 5.21 7.58
CA VAL A 13 10.99 5.33 8.72
C VAL A 13 9.60 4.93 8.29
N ALA A 14 9.10 3.80 8.81
CA ALA A 14 7.75 3.36 8.51
C ALA A 14 6.81 4.53 8.88
N PRO A 15 5.97 5.03 7.96
CA PRO A 15 5.05 6.08 8.32
C PRO A 15 4.20 5.58 9.49
N GLU A 16 3.98 6.42 10.51
CA GLU A 16 2.92 6.15 11.48
C GLU A 16 1.66 5.78 10.69
N ALA A 17 1.20 4.55 10.89
CA ALA A 17 0.11 4.04 10.09
C ALA A 17 -1.12 4.95 10.31
N PRO A 18 -1.84 5.36 9.26
CA PRO A 18 -3.05 6.14 9.43
C PRO A 18 -4.03 5.46 10.39
N ALA A 19 -4.85 6.22 11.13
CA ALA A 19 -5.72 5.69 12.18
C ALA A 19 -6.70 4.58 11.75
N TRP A 20 -6.99 4.46 10.45
CA TRP A 20 -7.83 3.39 9.90
C TRP A 20 -7.07 2.07 9.66
N VAL A 21 -5.73 2.07 9.74
CA VAL A 21 -4.89 0.88 9.61
C VAL A 21 -4.76 0.21 10.99
N THR A 22 -5.38 -0.95 11.14
CA THR A 22 -5.37 -1.71 12.39
C THR A 22 -4.29 -2.80 12.40
N GLU A 23 -3.89 -3.26 13.60
CA GLU A 23 -3.00 -4.43 13.75
C GLU A 23 -3.58 -5.69 13.09
N SER A 24 -4.89 -5.88 13.17
CA SER A 24 -5.56 -7.03 12.53
C SER A 24 -5.44 -6.98 11.00
N LEU A 25 -5.53 -5.79 10.40
CA LEU A 25 -5.35 -5.59 8.97
C LEU A 25 -3.89 -5.83 8.56
N ILE A 26 -2.93 -5.35 9.36
CA ILE A 26 -1.49 -5.61 9.15
C ILE A 26 -1.22 -7.12 9.20
N ALA A 27 -1.67 -7.81 10.25
CA ALA A 27 -1.46 -9.26 10.42
C ALA A 27 -2.11 -10.08 9.29
N MET A 28 -3.31 -9.68 8.85
CA MET A 28 -3.98 -10.33 7.73
C MET A 28 -3.23 -10.12 6.42
N THR A 29 -2.74 -8.89 6.19
CA THR A 29 -1.95 -8.57 4.99
C THR A 29 -0.66 -9.37 4.97
N PHE A 30 0.04 -9.50 6.11
CA PHE A 30 1.18 -10.43 6.23
C PHE A 30 0.81 -11.85 5.85
N LYS A 31 -0.23 -12.41 6.46
CA LYS A 31 -0.67 -13.79 6.21
C LYS A 31 -0.95 -14.07 4.74
N VAL A 32 -1.57 -13.11 4.04
CA VAL A 32 -1.95 -13.27 2.64
C VAL A 32 -0.75 -13.07 1.72
N TRP A 33 0.07 -12.04 1.95
CA TRP A 33 1.07 -11.62 0.97
C TRP A 33 2.45 -12.23 1.19
N GLN A 34 2.86 -12.51 2.43
CA GLN A 34 4.19 -13.04 2.74
C GLN A 34 4.59 -14.28 1.90
N PRO A 35 3.70 -15.25 1.62
CA PRO A 35 4.06 -16.42 0.81
C PRO A 35 4.48 -16.10 -0.64
N TYR A 36 4.07 -14.95 -1.18
CA TYR A 36 4.38 -14.53 -2.55
C TYR A 36 5.68 -13.73 -2.67
N TYR A 37 6.28 -13.33 -1.55
CA TYR A 37 7.53 -12.58 -1.53
C TYR A 37 8.69 -13.50 -1.16
N LYS A 38 9.77 -13.47 -1.97
CA LYS A 38 11.00 -14.21 -1.69
C LYS A 38 11.72 -13.71 -0.43
N ASN A 39 11.65 -12.40 -0.19
CA ASN A 39 12.22 -11.77 1.00
C ASN A 39 11.10 -11.56 2.04
N PRO A 40 11.41 -11.65 3.35
CA PRO A 40 10.48 -11.30 4.40
C PRO A 40 9.96 -9.87 4.21
N LEU A 41 8.64 -9.69 4.26
CA LEU A 41 8.05 -8.36 4.28
C LEU A 41 8.37 -7.72 5.62
N SER A 42 8.77 -6.45 5.62
CA SER A 42 8.81 -5.69 6.85
C SER A 42 7.42 -5.17 7.20
N ARG A 43 7.22 -4.77 8.46
CA ARG A 43 6.01 -4.09 8.89
C ARG A 43 5.77 -2.79 8.11
N GLY A 44 6.85 -2.08 7.78
CA GLY A 44 6.79 -0.88 6.95
C GLY A 44 6.29 -1.15 5.53
N ASP A 45 6.72 -2.25 4.92
CA ASP A 45 6.26 -2.65 3.58
C ASP A 45 4.77 -2.93 3.58
N VAL A 46 4.29 -3.69 4.57
CA VAL A 46 2.86 -4.01 4.71
C VAL A 46 2.01 -2.75 4.90
N ILE A 47 2.46 -1.80 5.74
CA ILE A 47 1.78 -0.52 5.92
C ILE A 47 1.71 0.26 4.61
N ARG A 48 2.82 0.31 3.85
CA ARG A 48 2.85 0.99 2.53
C ARG A 48 1.89 0.34 1.52
N MET A 49 1.84 -0.98 1.48
CA MET A 49 0.90 -1.72 0.62
C MET A 49 -0.55 -1.35 0.95
N ILE A 50 -0.91 -1.37 2.24
CA ILE A 50 -2.25 -1.01 2.71
C ILE A 50 -2.61 0.43 2.33
N ILE A 51 -1.71 1.39 2.59
CA ILE A 51 -1.93 2.81 2.26
C ILE A 51 -2.12 2.99 0.75
N SER A 52 -1.28 2.35 -0.07
CA SER A 52 -1.33 2.47 -1.53
C SER A 52 -2.67 2.01 -2.09
N VAL A 53 -3.20 0.89 -1.58
CA VAL A 53 -4.54 0.40 -1.96
C VAL A 53 -5.64 1.37 -1.54
N GLY A 54 -5.56 1.92 -0.31
CA GLY A 54 -6.50 2.94 0.15
C GLY A 54 -6.51 4.20 -0.70
N GLN A 55 -5.34 4.67 -1.14
CA GLN A 55 -5.21 5.80 -2.07
C GLN A 55 -5.81 5.49 -3.44
N LEU A 56 -5.56 4.30 -3.98
CA LEU A 56 -6.16 3.87 -5.25
C LEU A 56 -7.69 3.90 -5.19
N PHE A 57 -8.29 3.37 -4.12
CA PHE A 57 -9.75 3.41 -3.95
C PHE A 57 -10.29 4.85 -3.89
N ARG A 58 -9.57 5.79 -3.26
CA ARG A 58 -9.97 7.21 -3.24
C ARG A 58 -9.99 7.80 -4.66
N VAL A 59 -8.95 7.54 -5.46
CA VAL A 59 -8.87 8.02 -6.85
C VAL A 59 -9.99 7.42 -7.70
N VAL A 60 -10.22 6.11 -7.60
CA VAL A 60 -11.29 5.42 -8.35
C VAL A 60 -12.68 5.91 -7.94
N ALA A 61 -12.90 6.17 -6.65
CA ALA A 61 -14.17 6.73 -6.16
C ALA A 61 -14.42 8.15 -6.68
N GLN A 62 -13.38 8.99 -6.77
CA GLN A 62 -13.48 10.35 -7.32
C GLN A 62 -13.76 10.36 -8.82
N GLY A 63 -13.21 9.40 -9.59
CA GLY A 63 -13.46 9.25 -11.02
C GLY A 63 -14.92 8.98 -11.40
N ARG A 64 -15.74 8.48 -10.46
CA ARG A 64 -17.20 8.27 -10.67
C ARG A 64 -18.04 9.55 -10.56
N GLY A 65 -17.44 10.69 -10.19
CA GLY A 65 -18.11 12.00 -10.13
C GLY A 65 -18.08 12.80 -11.44
N TYR A 66 -17.37 12.35 -12.48
CA TYR A 66 -17.26 13.04 -13.78
C TYR A 66 -18.22 12.48 -14.86
N GLN A 67 -19.41 12.02 -14.47
CA GLN A 67 -20.55 11.86 -15.39
C GLN A 67 -21.68 12.77 -14.91
N GLY A 68 -21.65 14.04 -15.31
CA GLY A 68 -22.70 14.98 -14.90
C GLY A 68 -22.42 16.45 -15.18
N ARG A 69 -21.92 16.81 -16.36
CA ARG A 69 -22.19 18.14 -16.93
C ARG A 69 -22.23 18.02 -18.45
N GLY A 70 -23.43 17.80 -18.97
CA GLY A 70 -23.71 17.76 -20.39
C GLY A 70 -25.19 18.08 -20.62
N SER A 71 -25.42 19.29 -21.12
CA SER A 71 -26.68 19.96 -21.53
C SER A 71 -27.39 20.77 -20.45
#